data_AF-A0A1Y3YLR7-F1
#
_entry.id   AF-A0A1Y3YLR7-F1
#
_cell.length_a   1.000
_cell.length_b   1.000
_cell.length_c   1.000
_cell.angle_alpha   90.00
_cell.angle_beta   90.00
_cell.angle_gamma   90.00
#
_symmetry.space_group_name_H-M   'P 1'
#
loop_
_entity.id
_entity.type
_entity.pdbx_description
1 polymer ?
#
loop_
_entity_poly.entity_id
_entity_poly.type
_entity_poly.pdbx_seq_one_letter_code
_entity_poly.pdbx_strand_id
1 'polypeptide(L)' 'MSWRVVVDTAPDRFEKEEKIALLQLLNREVRVDGKRQYLLYALHLYCASLFRALQGGDVSEITWVEYEW' A
#
# COMPACT_ATOMS: atom_id res chain seq x y z
N MET A 1 -2.08 11.79 -8.29
CA MET A 1 -2.77 10.89 -9.27
C MET A 1 -3.59 9.90 -8.45
N SER A 2 -4.89 10.20 -8.34
CA SER A 2 -5.83 9.73 -7.31
C SER A 2 -6.11 8.23 -7.34
N TRP A 3 -6.40 7.65 -6.17
CA TRP A 3 -6.67 6.24 -5.80
C TRP A 3 -7.79 5.54 -6.59
N ARG A 4 -8.39 6.26 -7.55
CA ARG A 4 -9.50 5.84 -8.39
C ARG A 4 -9.15 4.84 -9.48
N VAL A 5 -7.87 4.63 -9.82
CA VAL A 5 -7.49 3.75 -10.94
C VAL A 5 -8.09 2.34 -10.80
N VAL A 6 -8.08 1.74 -9.62
CA VAL A 6 -8.60 0.37 -9.43
C VAL A 6 -10.13 0.34 -9.41
N VAL A 7 -10.77 1.35 -8.82
CA VAL A 7 -12.24 1.45 -8.70
C VAL A 7 -12.89 1.80 -10.05
N ASP A 8 -12.27 2.70 -10.82
CA ASP A 8 -12.78 3.12 -12.13
C ASP A 8 -12.61 2.03 -13.19
N THR A 9 -11.65 1.10 -13.01
CA THR A 9 -11.39 0.06 -14.03
C THR A 9 -12.32 -1.14 -13.91
N ALA A 10 -12.90 -1.41 -12.71
CA ALA A 10 -13.84 -2.51 -12.41
C ALA A 10 -13.78 -3.69 -13.40
N PRO A 11 -12.61 -4.34 -13.56
CA PRO A 11 -12.36 -5.13 -14.74
C PRO A 11 -13.18 -6.42 -14.69
N ASP A 12 -13.94 -6.70 -15.75
CA ASP A 12 -14.68 -7.96 -15.92
C ASP A 12 -13.74 -9.18 -15.94
N ARG A 13 -12.45 -8.98 -16.25
CA ARG A 13 -11.40 -10.00 -16.28
C ARG A 13 -10.04 -9.45 -15.81
N PHE A 14 -9.31 -10.22 -15.02
CA PHE A 14 -7.96 -9.85 -14.54
C PHE A 14 -6.88 -10.43 -15.46
N GLU A 15 -6.74 -9.82 -16.64
CA GLU A 15 -5.84 -10.26 -17.69
C GLU A 15 -4.50 -9.51 -17.59
N LYS A 16 -3.74 -9.48 -18.69
CA LYS A 16 -2.35 -9.00 -18.70
C LYS A 16 -2.25 -7.52 -18.34
N GLU A 17 -3.12 -6.70 -18.91
CA GLU A 17 -3.12 -5.25 -18.76
C GLU A 17 -3.42 -4.85 -17.30
N GLU A 18 -4.41 -5.49 -16.68
CA GLU A 18 -4.77 -5.28 -15.28
C GLU A 18 -3.64 -5.72 -14.34
N LYS A 19 -2.98 -6.84 -14.64
CA LYS A 19 -1.80 -7.31 -13.88
C LYS A 19 -0.65 -6.31 -13.96
N ILE A 20 -0.38 -5.76 -15.13
CA ILE A 20 0.66 -4.74 -15.32
C ILE A 20 0.29 -3.47 -14.55
N ALA A 21 -0.96 -3.01 -14.61
CA ALA A 21 -1.43 -1.85 -13.87
C ALA A 21 -1.30 -2.04 -12.35
N LEU A 22 -1.63 -3.24 -11.84
CA LEU A 22 -1.44 -3.58 -10.43
C LEU A 22 0.04 -3.55 -10.04
N LEU A 23 0.92 -4.15 -10.84
CA LEU A 23 2.37 -4.12 -10.58
C LEU A 23 2.91 -2.69 -10.57
N GLN A 24 2.45 -1.84 -11.49
CA GLN A 24 2.81 -0.43 -11.52
C GLN A 24 2.35 0.31 -10.26
N LEU A 25 1.14 0.02 -9.76
CA LEU A 25 0.65 0.57 -8.50
C LEU A 25 1.52 0.13 -7.32
N LEU A 26 1.79 -1.17 -7.21
CA LEU A 26 2.57 -1.77 -6.12
C LEU A 26 4.04 -1.31 -6.09
N ASN A 27 4.58 -0.91 -7.25
CA ASN A 27 5.93 -0.35 -7.39
C ASN A 27 6.00 1.18 -7.25
N ARG A 28 4.90 1.87 -6.89
CA ARG A 28 4.99 3.31 -6.61
C ARG A 28 5.80 3.58 -5.35
N GLU A 29 6.54 4.68 -5.35
CA GLU A 29 7.24 5.16 -4.17
C GLU A 29 6.28 5.85 -3.21
N VAL A 30 6.33 5.46 -1.95
CA VAL A 30 5.66 6.08 -0.80
C VAL A 30 6.70 6.35 0.28
N ARG A 31 6.29 7.04 1.34
CA ARG A 31 7.18 7.37 2.45
C ARG A 31 6.73 6.67 3.72
N VAL A 32 7.68 6.04 4.41
CA VAL A 32 7.50 5.34 5.68
C VAL A 32 8.68 5.72 6.57
N ASP A 33 8.41 6.27 7.75
CA ASP A 33 9.43 6.76 8.70
C ASP A 33 10.47 7.69 8.05
N GLY A 34 9.99 8.58 7.18
CA GLY A 34 10.85 9.52 6.44
C GLY A 34 11.67 8.92 5.29
N LYS A 35 11.57 7.61 5.04
CA LYS A 35 12.30 6.91 3.99
C LYS A 35 11.40 6.56 2.81
N ARG A 36 11.97 6.63 1.60
CA ARG A 36 11.30 6.15 0.38
C ARG A 36 11.24 4.63 0.37
N GLN A 37 10.06 4.09 0.10
CA GLN A 37 9.80 2.67 0.00
C GLN A 37 8.84 2.39 -1.15
N TYR A 38 8.86 1.18 -1.70
CA TYR A 38 7.80 0.74 -2.61
C TYR A 38 6.50 0.51 -1.84
N LEU A 39 5.37 0.82 -2.46
CA LEU A 39 4.03 0.63 -1.88
C LEU A 39 3.82 -0.81 -1.39
N LEU A 40 4.28 -1.81 -2.14
CA LEU A 40 4.20 -3.20 -1.72
C LEU A 40 4.89 -3.47 -0.37
N TYR A 41 6.07 -2.89 -0.17
CA TYR A 41 6.81 -3.05 1.09
C TYR A 41 6.16 -2.24 2.22
N ALA A 42 5.66 -1.04 1.92
CA ALA A 42 4.92 -0.24 2.89
C ALA A 42 3.65 -0.93 3.38
N LEU A 43 2.89 -1.60 2.48
CA LEU A 43 1.74 -2.42 2.85
C LEU A 43 2.13 -3.58 3.77
N HIS A 44 3.27 -4.23 3.49
CA HIS A 44 3.78 -5.30 4.34
C HIS A 44 4.09 -4.79 5.76
N LEU A 45 4.78 -3.65 5.87
CA LEU A 45 5.08 -3.01 7.16
C LEU A 45 3.83 -2.59 7.91
N TYR A 46 2.85 -2.00 7.21
CA TYR A 46 1.57 -1.60 7.79
C TYR A 46 0.82 -2.81 8.36
N CYS A 47 0.65 -3.88 7.58
CA CYS A 47 -0.03 -5.09 8.06
C CYS A 47 0.70 -5.70 9.28
N ALA A 48 2.03 -5.83 9.21
CA ALA A 48 2.81 -6.42 10.30
C ALA A 48 2.74 -5.59 11.59
N SER A 49 2.81 -4.26 11.48
CA SER A 49 2.68 -3.36 12.63
C SER A 49 1.25 -3.33 13.20
N LEU A 50 0.23 -3.33 12.34
CA LEU A 50 -1.17 -3.42 12.75
C LEU A 50 -1.45 -4.69 13.57
N PHE A 51 -0.97 -5.85 13.10
CA PHE A 51 -1.15 -7.10 13.85
C PHE A 51 -0.45 -7.07 15.22
N ARG A 52 0.76 -6.50 15.28
CA ARG A 52 1.47 -6.32 16.57
C ARG A 52 0.71 -5.39 17.51
N ALA A 53 0.24 -4.25 17.01
CA ALA A 53 -0.59 -3.31 17.75
C ALA A 53 -1.87 -3.95 18.30
N LEU A 54 -2.55 -4.78 17.49
CA LEU A 54 -3.75 -5.51 17.92
C LEU A 54 -3.45 -6.57 19.00
N GLN A 55 -2.32 -7.25 18.90
CA GLN A 55 -1.89 -8.26 19.88
C GLN A 55 -1.40 -7.63 21.19
N GLY A 56 -0.64 -6.54 21.11
CA GLY A 56 -0.08 -5.83 22.25
C GLY A 56 -1.03 -4.81 22.88
N GLY A 57 -2.09 -4.41 22.17
CA GLY A 57 -3.02 -3.38 22.60
C GLY A 57 -2.46 -1.95 22.49
N ASP A 58 -1.41 -1.73 21.70
CA ASP A 58 -0.74 -0.44 21.56
C ASP A 58 -0.79 0.06 20.10
N VAL A 59 -1.64 1.07 19.87
CA VAL A 59 -1.83 1.70 18.55
C VAL A 59 -0.60 2.49 18.10
N SER A 60 0.28 2.89 19.02
CA SER A 60 1.51 3.62 18.67
C SER A 60 2.51 2.76 17.90
N GLU A 61 2.37 1.43 17.95
CA GLU A 61 3.19 0.51 17.16
C GLU A 61 2.87 0.50 15.67
N ILE A 62 1.73 1.06 15.25
CA ILE A 62 1.30 1.09 13.84
C ILE A 62 2.24 1.96 13.00
N THR A 63 2.80 1.37 11.95
CA THR A 63 3.62 2.06 10.95
C THR A 63 2.71 2.74 9.93
N TRP A 64 2.70 4.07 9.89
CA TRP A 64 1.87 4.83 8.96
C TRP A 64 2.57 5.05 7.61
N VAL A 65 1.79 4.97 6.53
CA VAL A 65 2.25 5.20 5.17
C VAL A 65 1.84 6.60 4.72
N GLU A 66 2.82 7.42 4.36
CA GLU A 66 2.64 8.77 3.86
C GLU A 66 2.53 8.77 2.33
N TYR A 67 1.47 9.40 1.80
CA TYR A 67 1.21 9.58 0.37
C TYR A 67 1.25 11.07 0.01
N GLU A 68 1.65 11.39 -1.22
CA GLU A 68 1.76 12.78 -1.74
C GLU A 68 2.68 13.67 -0.89
N TRP A 69 3.92 13.20 -0.71
CA TRP A 69 4.99 13.87 0.04
C TRP A 69 5.85 14.78 -0.84
#